data_AF-A0A7I8CJU1-F1
#
_entry.id   AF-A0A7I8CJU1-F1
#
_cell.length_a   1.000
_cell.length_b   1.000
_cell.length_c   1.000
_cell.angle_alpha   90.00
_cell.angle_beta   90.00
_cell.angle_gamma   90.00
#
_symmetry.space_group_name_H-M   'P 1'
#
loop_
_entity.id
_entity.type
_entity.pdbx_description
1 polymer ?
#
loop_
_entity_poly.entity_id
_entity_poly.type
_entity_poly.pdbx_seq_one_letter_code
_entity_poly.pdbx_strand_id
1 'polypeptide(L)'
;MQTNAASNTSAAHDPFQSRVNGENNASHVNASSAIQTKVDRQGYPPTGDRFQWRVLSHLAPNYLSLLNAEILRGSLALYDWTDGELNRRRIDAITDVQHRLVQKLMRGGVQRGVEIVVTIDSGRFAGDGDLELFGGMLNRFLGLYASLNLYTKLVIVSQPTGRRIEWPDTKSEGAPF
;
A
#
# COMPACT_ATOMS: atom_id res chain seq x y z
N MET A 1 -62.40 64.52 53.85
CA MET A 1 -61.09 63.92 54.20
C MET A 1 -60.30 63.75 52.91
N GLN A 2 -59.07 64.27 52.92
CA GLN A 2 -57.92 64.09 52.02
C GLN A 2 -58.05 63.02 50.91
N THR A 3 -57.54 63.12 49.68
CA THR A 3 -56.65 64.07 48.95
C THR A 3 -56.58 63.59 47.49
N ASN A 4 -56.21 64.52 46.61
CA ASN A 4 -56.12 64.47 45.14
C ASN A 4 -55.31 63.33 44.52
N ALA A 5 -55.69 62.97 43.28
CA ALA A 5 -54.74 62.54 42.25
C ALA A 5 -55.15 63.12 40.87
N ALA A 6 -54.43 64.17 40.48
CA ALA A 6 -54.23 64.67 39.11
C ALA A 6 -53.27 63.68 38.41
N SER A 7 -53.54 63.17 37.20
CA SER A 7 -53.32 63.79 35.89
C SER A 7 -52.23 63.07 35.10
N ASN A 8 -52.57 62.85 33.82
CA ASN A 8 -51.72 62.85 32.63
C ASN A 8 -51.09 61.54 32.12
N THR A 9 -51.74 61.08 31.05
CA THR A 9 -51.25 60.36 29.87
C THR A 9 -49.97 60.97 29.27
N SER A 10 -48.99 60.13 28.91
CA SER A 10 -48.27 60.25 27.63
C SER A 10 -47.45 58.99 27.30
N ALA A 11 -47.86 58.35 26.20
CA ALA A 11 -47.17 57.51 25.23
C ALA A 11 -45.92 56.68 25.59
N ALA A 12 -46.01 55.41 25.22
CA ALA A 12 -45.04 54.33 25.34
C ALA A 12 -43.88 54.40 24.33
N HIS A 13 -42.69 53.99 24.79
CA HIS A 13 -41.71 53.27 23.96
C HIS A 13 -40.86 52.35 24.87
N ASP A 14 -40.93 51.05 24.55
CA ASP A 14 -40.11 49.92 25.05
C ASP A 14 -38.62 50.06 24.61
N PRO A 15 -37.62 49.30 25.12
CA PRO A 15 -37.76 47.93 25.62
C PRO A 15 -37.02 47.55 26.93
N PHE A 16 -37.60 46.51 27.50
CA PHE A 16 -37.28 45.73 28.67
C PHE A 16 -35.85 45.15 28.73
N GLN A 17 -35.28 45.24 29.93
CA GLN A 17 -34.19 44.46 30.51
C GLN A 17 -34.56 42.97 30.66
N SER A 18 -33.60 42.05 30.54
CA SER A 18 -33.56 40.90 31.45
C SER A 18 -32.17 40.26 31.47
N ARG A 19 -31.55 40.39 32.64
CA ARG A 19 -30.32 39.77 33.11
C ARG A 19 -30.73 38.71 34.13
N VAL A 20 -30.24 37.47 34.02
CA VAL A 20 -30.21 36.55 35.17
C VAL A 20 -28.95 35.65 35.12
N ASN A 21 -28.09 35.85 36.13
CA ASN A 21 -27.25 34.93 36.93
C ASN A 21 -26.87 33.55 36.34
N GLY A 22 -25.67 33.02 36.47
CA GLY A 22 -24.69 33.10 37.57
C GLY A 22 -24.34 31.67 38.01
N GLU A 23 -23.05 31.34 37.94
CA GLU A 23 -22.31 30.37 38.75
C GLU A 23 -22.36 28.83 38.48
N ASN A 24 -21.13 28.27 38.48
CA ASN A 24 -20.71 26.92 38.90
C ASN A 24 -20.84 25.74 37.91
N ASN A 25 -19.72 25.32 37.30
CA ASN A 25 -18.95 24.16 37.75
C ASN A 25 -17.72 23.94 36.86
N ALA A 26 -16.63 23.50 37.48
CA ALA A 26 -15.35 23.22 36.88
C ALA A 26 -15.35 21.96 36.00
N SER A 27 -14.33 21.91 35.14
CA SER A 27 -13.68 20.69 34.65
C SER A 27 -14.53 19.79 33.75
N HIS A 28 -14.32 19.86 32.43
CA HIS A 28 -14.03 18.66 31.65
C HIS A 28 -13.34 19.07 30.33
N VAL A 29 -12.06 18.75 30.31
CA VAL A 29 -11.17 18.62 29.15
C VAL A 29 -11.87 18.12 27.88
N ASN A 30 -11.60 18.76 26.74
CA ASN A 30 -11.54 18.03 25.47
C ASN A 30 -10.62 18.74 24.47
N ALA A 31 -9.32 18.69 24.77
CA ALA A 31 -8.32 18.69 23.71
C ALA A 31 -8.30 17.27 23.12
N SER A 32 -9.14 17.02 22.12
CA SER A 32 -9.10 15.77 21.35
C SER A 32 -8.69 16.08 19.93
N SER A 33 -7.47 15.65 19.65
CA SER A 33 -6.69 15.66 18.42
C SER A 33 -7.49 15.50 17.13
N ALA A 34 -7.19 16.37 16.16
CA ALA A 34 -7.40 16.09 14.76
C ALA A 34 -6.42 14.97 14.32
N ILE A 35 -6.80 13.72 14.57
CA ILE A 35 -6.25 12.58 13.83
C ILE A 35 -7.20 12.36 12.64
N GLN A 36 -6.94 13.06 11.55
CA GLN A 36 -7.56 12.77 10.26
C GLN A 36 -6.85 11.56 9.63
N THR A 37 -7.05 10.37 10.19
CA THR A 37 -6.68 9.13 9.50
C THR A 37 -7.69 8.89 8.38
N LYS A 38 -7.24 9.04 7.13
CA LYS A 38 -7.99 8.63 5.95
C LYS A 38 -8.29 7.14 6.09
N VAL A 39 -9.55 6.80 6.36
CA VAL A 39 -10.00 5.40 6.45
C VAL A 39 -9.86 4.79 5.06
N ASP A 40 -8.90 3.86 4.91
CA ASP A 40 -8.67 3.16 3.66
C ASP A 40 -9.89 2.29 3.34
N ARG A 41 -10.46 2.48 2.16
CA ARG A 41 -11.72 1.84 1.75
C ARG A 41 -11.37 0.39 1.40
N GLN A 42 -11.88 -0.58 2.18
CA GLN A 42 -11.70 -2.01 1.88
C GLN A 42 -12.20 -2.31 0.46
N GLY A 43 -11.26 -2.49 -0.48
CA GLY A 43 -11.56 -2.92 -1.84
C GLY A 43 -11.93 -4.40 -1.83
N TYR A 44 -13.18 -4.72 -2.15
CA TYR A 44 -13.55 -6.10 -2.48
C TYR A 44 -12.89 -6.49 -3.81
N PRO A 45 -12.31 -7.70 -3.92
CA PRO A 45 -11.76 -8.15 -5.19
C PRO A 45 -12.88 -8.21 -6.24
N PRO A 46 -12.70 -7.64 -7.44
CA PRO A 46 -13.71 -7.68 -8.50
C PRO A 46 -14.04 -9.14 -8.83
N THR A 47 -15.34 -9.45 -8.86
CA THR A 47 -15.88 -10.82 -8.90
C THR A 47 -15.55 -11.60 -10.20
N GLY A 48 -14.85 -10.98 -11.16
CA GLY A 48 -14.40 -11.59 -12.42
C GLY A 48 -13.10 -12.41 -12.35
N ASP A 49 -12.27 -12.26 -11.31
CA ASP A 49 -10.84 -12.67 -11.36
C ASP A 49 -10.50 -14.06 -10.82
N ARG A 50 -11.49 -14.87 -10.44
CA ARG A 50 -11.23 -16.23 -9.93
C ARG A 50 -10.58 -17.14 -10.98
N PHE A 51 -10.78 -16.83 -12.26
CA PHE A 51 -10.15 -17.55 -13.36
C PHE A 51 -8.64 -17.25 -13.44
N GLN A 52 -8.27 -15.99 -13.25
CA GLN A 52 -6.88 -15.55 -13.33
C GLN A 52 -6.03 -16.17 -12.23
N TRP A 53 -6.59 -16.24 -11.01
CA TRP A 53 -5.94 -16.91 -9.87
C TRP A 53 -5.83 -18.42 -10.04
N ARG A 54 -6.84 -19.11 -10.58
CA ARG A 54 -6.76 -20.55 -10.89
C ARG A 54 -5.71 -20.84 -11.97
N VAL A 55 -5.57 -19.96 -12.95
CA VAL A 55 -4.52 -20.04 -13.97
C VAL A 55 -3.15 -19.81 -13.34
N LEU A 56 -2.98 -18.76 -12.53
CA LEU A 56 -1.71 -18.47 -11.82
C LEU A 56 -1.28 -19.60 -10.87
N SER A 57 -2.21 -20.21 -10.14
CA SER A 57 -1.93 -21.36 -9.27
C SER A 57 -1.54 -22.62 -10.07
N HIS A 58 -2.11 -22.83 -11.26
CA HIS A 58 -1.71 -23.92 -12.16
C HIS A 58 -0.38 -23.64 -12.88
N LEU A 59 -0.05 -22.36 -13.07
CA LEU A 59 1.19 -21.91 -13.70
C LEU A 59 2.34 -21.81 -12.71
N ALA A 60 2.13 -21.80 -11.38
CA ALA A 60 3.21 -21.56 -10.42
C ALA A 60 4.51 -22.37 -10.67
N PRO A 61 4.46 -23.66 -11.06
CA PRO A 61 5.68 -24.41 -11.42
C PRO A 61 6.37 -23.93 -12.72
N ASN A 62 5.61 -23.40 -13.67
CA ASN A 62 6.09 -22.91 -14.98
C ASN A 62 6.25 -21.37 -15.03
N TYR A 63 5.73 -20.64 -14.06
CA TYR A 63 5.62 -19.18 -14.08
C TYR A 63 6.99 -18.53 -14.14
N LEU A 64 7.94 -19.00 -13.33
CA LEU A 64 9.31 -18.50 -13.34
C LEU A 64 10.04 -18.79 -14.65
N SER A 65 9.69 -19.88 -15.34
CA SER A 65 10.29 -20.27 -16.63
C SER A 65 9.73 -19.47 -17.82
N LEU A 66 8.58 -18.83 -17.65
CA LEU A 66 7.96 -17.97 -18.67
C LEU A 66 8.12 -16.49 -18.32
N LEU A 67 8.78 -16.17 -17.21
CA LEU A 67 8.80 -14.82 -16.66
C LEU A 67 9.50 -13.84 -17.61
N ASN A 68 8.75 -12.83 -18.02
CA ASN A 68 9.21 -11.67 -18.77
C ASN A 68 8.58 -10.40 -18.17
N ALA A 69 8.94 -9.22 -18.68
CA ALA A 69 8.48 -7.96 -18.13
C ALA A 69 6.96 -7.77 -18.24
N GLU A 70 6.34 -8.21 -19.33
CA GLU A 70 4.89 -8.11 -19.54
C GLU A 70 4.11 -8.98 -18.56
N ILE A 71 4.53 -10.24 -18.39
CA ILE A 71 3.92 -11.19 -17.47
C ILE A 71 4.08 -10.70 -16.04
N LEU A 72 5.27 -10.19 -15.65
CA LEU A 72 5.48 -9.68 -14.31
C LEU A 72 4.60 -8.44 -14.03
N ARG A 73 4.55 -7.49 -14.96
CA ARG A 73 3.68 -6.31 -14.84
C ARG A 73 2.21 -6.70 -14.76
N GLY A 74 1.77 -7.59 -15.65
CA GLY A 74 0.41 -8.12 -15.66
C GLY A 74 0.05 -8.77 -14.32
N SER A 75 0.90 -9.66 -13.82
CA SER A 75 0.70 -10.30 -12.52
C SER A 75 0.63 -9.29 -11.38
N LEU A 76 1.54 -8.31 -11.30
CA LEU A 76 1.52 -7.28 -10.26
C LEU A 76 0.28 -6.37 -10.35
N ALA A 77 -0.19 -6.06 -11.55
CA ALA A 77 -1.39 -5.25 -11.77
C ALA A 77 -2.66 -5.92 -11.20
N LEU A 78 -2.71 -7.25 -11.12
CA LEU A 78 -3.84 -7.97 -10.51
C LEU A 78 -3.99 -7.71 -9.01
N TYR A 79 -2.92 -7.27 -8.36
CA TYR A 79 -2.89 -6.97 -6.93
C TYR A 79 -3.10 -5.47 -6.65
N ASP A 80 -3.14 -4.61 -7.68
CA ASP A 80 -3.36 -3.17 -7.51
C ASP A 80 -4.86 -2.86 -7.41
N TRP A 81 -5.45 -3.12 -6.24
CA TRP A 81 -6.88 -2.83 -5.99
C TRP A 81 -7.15 -1.38 -5.58
N THR A 82 -6.10 -0.56 -5.43
CA THR A 82 -6.21 0.83 -4.97
C THR A 82 -6.28 1.84 -6.13
N ASP A 83 -6.14 1.38 -7.38
CA ASP A 83 -6.03 2.22 -8.59
C ASP A 83 -5.02 3.39 -8.42
N GLY A 84 -4.00 3.19 -7.58
CA GLY A 84 -3.07 4.25 -7.20
C GLY A 84 -2.15 4.57 -8.37
N GLU A 85 -2.11 5.84 -8.80
CA GLU A 85 -1.19 6.31 -9.85
C GLU A 85 0.28 5.98 -9.52
N LEU A 86 0.63 5.96 -8.24
CA LEU A 86 1.95 5.58 -7.75
C LEU A 86 2.28 4.09 -7.97
N ASN A 87 1.34 3.18 -7.74
CA ASN A 87 1.55 1.75 -7.94
C ASN A 87 1.70 1.43 -9.42
N ARG A 88 0.82 2.01 -10.26
CA ARG A 88 0.92 1.92 -11.72
C ARG A 88 2.28 2.43 -12.22
N ARG A 89 2.72 3.60 -11.75
CA ARG A 89 4.03 4.16 -12.11
C ARG A 89 5.19 3.24 -11.76
N ARG A 90 5.16 2.58 -10.59
CA ARG A 90 6.18 1.60 -10.17
C ARG A 90 6.14 0.32 -11.01
N ILE A 91 4.96 -0.18 -11.35
CA ILE A 91 4.80 -1.37 -12.21
C ILE A 91 5.34 -1.06 -13.61
N ASP A 92 4.97 0.08 -14.19
CA ASP A 92 5.43 0.52 -15.51
C ASP A 92 6.94 0.84 -15.56
N ALA A 93 7.57 0.99 -14.40
CA ALA A 93 9.01 1.20 -14.31
C ALA A 93 9.82 -0.07 -14.60
N ILE A 94 9.19 -1.24 -14.57
CA ILE A 94 9.83 -2.50 -14.95
C ILE A 94 10.03 -2.48 -16.47
N THR A 95 11.27 -2.33 -16.91
CA THR A 95 11.60 -2.21 -18.34
C THR A 95 11.96 -3.56 -18.96
N ASP A 96 12.65 -4.42 -18.21
CA ASP A 96 13.08 -5.74 -18.67
C ASP A 96 13.13 -6.75 -17.52
N VAL A 97 12.91 -8.03 -17.83
CA VAL A 97 13.01 -9.14 -16.89
C VAL A 97 13.67 -10.31 -17.59
N GLN A 98 14.76 -10.78 -17.01
CA GLN A 98 15.50 -11.96 -17.46
C GLN A 98 15.55 -12.98 -16.33
N HIS A 99 15.52 -14.27 -16.68
CA HIS A 99 15.63 -15.34 -15.70
C HIS A 99 16.58 -16.42 -16.20
N ARG A 100 17.32 -17.05 -15.27
CA ARG A 100 18.20 -18.17 -15.58
C ARG A 100 18.25 -19.19 -14.45
N LEU A 101 18.36 -20.46 -14.82
CA LEU A 101 18.59 -21.53 -13.85
C LEU A 101 20.01 -21.43 -13.30
N VAL A 102 20.13 -21.50 -11.97
CA VAL A 102 21.39 -21.46 -11.24
C VAL A 102 21.50 -22.65 -10.29
N GLN A 103 22.72 -23.02 -9.95
CA GLN A 103 23.01 -24.12 -9.04
C GLN A 103 24.02 -23.67 -8.00
N LYS A 104 23.80 -24.07 -6.75
CA LYS A 104 24.66 -23.74 -5.61
C LYS A 104 25.02 -25.02 -4.87
N LEU A 105 26.31 -25.26 -4.64
CA LEU A 105 26.75 -26.39 -3.85
C LEU A 105 26.53 -26.09 -2.37
N MET A 106 25.77 -26.93 -1.68
CA MET A 106 25.47 -26.80 -0.25
C MET A 106 25.69 -28.14 0.45
N ARG A 107 26.62 -28.18 1.43
CA ARG A 107 26.84 -29.30 2.37
C ARG A 107 26.68 -30.70 1.76
N GLY A 108 27.39 -30.96 0.66
CA GLY A 108 27.40 -32.28 -0.01
C GLY A 108 26.30 -32.52 -1.04
N GLY A 109 25.47 -31.53 -1.35
CA GLY A 109 24.44 -31.61 -2.40
C GLY A 109 24.39 -30.36 -3.28
N VAL A 110 23.76 -30.48 -4.45
CA VAL A 110 23.52 -29.36 -5.37
C VAL A 110 22.11 -28.85 -5.17
N GLN A 111 21.97 -27.58 -4.77
CA GLN A 111 20.69 -26.90 -4.70
C GLN A 111 20.44 -26.13 -6.01
N ARG A 112 19.30 -26.38 -6.64
CA ARG A 112 18.85 -25.64 -7.83
C ARG A 112 18.12 -24.37 -7.41
N GLY A 113 18.24 -23.33 -8.22
CA GLY A 113 17.48 -22.10 -8.06
C GLY A 113 17.31 -21.36 -9.37
N VAL A 114 16.58 -20.25 -9.32
CA VAL A 114 16.38 -19.36 -10.45
C VAL A 114 16.86 -17.97 -10.04
N GLU A 115 17.79 -17.42 -10.80
CA GLU A 115 18.16 -16.01 -10.68
C GLU A 115 17.27 -15.20 -11.61
N ILE A 116 16.64 -14.17 -11.06
CA ILE A 116 15.71 -13.28 -11.75
C ILE A 116 16.32 -11.88 -11.70
N VAL A 117 16.63 -11.34 -12.88
CA VAL A 117 17.19 -10.01 -13.04
C VAL A 117 16.09 -9.10 -13.57
N VAL A 118 15.75 -8.09 -12.80
CA VAL A 118 14.70 -7.11 -13.12
C VAL A 118 15.35 -5.77 -13.35
N THR A 119 15.18 -5.23 -14.55
CA THR A 119 15.68 -3.92 -14.91
C THR A 119 14.58 -2.89 -14.67
N ILE A 120 14.94 -1.82 -13.96
CA ILE A 120 13.98 -0.80 -13.51
C ILE A 120 14.47 0.61 -13.87
N ASP A 121 13.56 1.42 -14.42
CA ASP A 121 13.74 2.86 -14.54
C ASP A 121 13.56 3.53 -13.17
N SER A 122 14.67 3.94 -12.54
CA SER A 122 14.60 4.57 -11.21
C SER A 122 13.98 5.97 -11.22
N GLY A 123 13.88 6.62 -12.38
CA GLY A 123 13.19 7.92 -12.51
C GLY A 123 11.69 7.84 -12.22
N ARG A 124 11.13 6.63 -12.14
CA ARG A 124 9.74 6.39 -11.78
C ARG A 124 9.50 6.13 -10.28
N PHE A 125 10.57 6.06 -9.48
CA PHE A 125 10.49 5.87 -8.03
C PHE A 125 10.73 7.19 -7.30
N ALA A 126 10.22 7.29 -6.06
CA ALA A 126 10.43 8.48 -5.23
C ALA A 126 11.88 8.62 -4.71
N GLY A 127 12.65 7.54 -4.74
CA GLY A 127 14.05 7.49 -4.35
C GLY A 127 14.53 6.06 -4.10
N ASP A 128 15.76 5.93 -3.62
CA ASP A 128 16.41 4.62 -3.40
C ASP A 128 15.67 3.73 -2.41
N GLY A 129 15.15 4.30 -1.31
CA GLY A 129 14.38 3.54 -0.33
C GLY A 129 13.06 2.99 -0.87
N ASP A 130 12.41 3.71 -1.79
CA ASP A 130 11.19 3.23 -2.46
C ASP A 130 11.49 2.04 -3.37
N LEU A 131 12.60 2.10 -4.10
CA LEU A 131 13.09 1.02 -4.94
C LEU A 131 13.47 -0.23 -4.10
N GLU A 132 14.14 -0.03 -2.97
CA GLU A 132 14.52 -1.14 -2.08
C GLU A 132 13.31 -1.84 -1.46
N LEU A 133 12.30 -1.07 -1.02
CA LEU A 133 11.05 -1.61 -0.51
C LEU A 133 10.28 -2.37 -1.58
N PHE A 134 10.18 -1.80 -2.78
CA PHE A 134 9.57 -2.47 -3.93
C PHE A 134 10.29 -3.78 -4.26
N GLY A 135 11.62 -3.78 -4.26
CA GLY A 135 12.41 -4.98 -4.48
C GLY A 135 12.26 -6.03 -3.38
N GLY A 136 12.13 -5.62 -2.12
CA GLY A 136 11.83 -6.52 -1.01
C GLY A 136 10.46 -7.21 -1.15
N MET A 137 9.45 -6.43 -1.54
CA MET A 137 8.12 -6.96 -1.88
C MET A 137 8.19 -7.94 -3.06
N LEU A 138 8.92 -7.57 -4.12
CA LEU A 138 9.09 -8.41 -5.31
C LEU A 138 9.82 -9.72 -4.99
N ASN A 139 10.84 -9.66 -4.14
CA ASN A 139 11.57 -10.85 -3.68
C ASN A 139 10.64 -11.84 -2.96
N ARG A 140 9.77 -11.33 -2.07
CA ARG A 140 8.76 -12.17 -1.41
C ARG A 140 7.74 -12.71 -2.39
N PHE A 141 7.24 -11.86 -3.30
CA PHE A 141 6.27 -12.23 -4.33
C PHE A 141 6.80 -13.38 -5.20
N LEU A 142 7.99 -13.25 -5.77
CA LEU A 142 8.61 -14.28 -6.60
C LEU A 142 8.91 -15.57 -5.82
N GLY A 143 9.25 -15.43 -4.53
CA GLY A 143 9.43 -16.56 -3.61
C GLY A 143 8.17 -17.41 -3.43
N LEU A 144 6.97 -16.85 -3.58
CA LEU A 144 5.70 -17.60 -3.52
C LEU A 144 5.50 -18.51 -4.75
N TYR A 145 6.12 -18.18 -5.88
CA TYR A 145 6.05 -18.97 -7.12
C TYR A 145 7.23 -19.94 -7.27
N ALA A 146 8.19 -19.90 -6.34
CA ALA A 146 9.26 -20.89 -6.33
C ALA A 146 8.68 -22.27 -6.04
N SER A 147 8.97 -23.26 -6.88
CA SER A 147 8.63 -24.65 -6.57
C SER A 147 9.36 -25.11 -5.30
N LEU A 148 8.80 -26.09 -4.60
CA LEU A 148 9.27 -26.59 -3.29
C LEU A 148 10.78 -26.92 -3.22
N ASN A 149 11.41 -27.23 -4.36
CA ASN A 149 12.83 -27.61 -4.47
C ASN A 149 13.75 -26.53 -5.07
N LEU A 150 13.23 -25.33 -5.35
CA LEU A 150 13.99 -24.23 -5.96
C LEU A 150 14.13 -23.07 -4.97
N TYR A 151 15.32 -22.48 -4.91
CA TYR A 151 15.47 -21.14 -4.35
C TYR A 151 15.32 -20.08 -5.44
N THR A 152 14.91 -18.88 -5.05
CA THR A 152 14.87 -17.71 -5.93
C THR A 152 15.92 -16.71 -5.49
N LYS A 153 16.58 -16.09 -6.46
CA LYS A 153 17.52 -15.00 -6.22
C LYS A 153 17.05 -13.81 -7.05
N LEU A 154 16.59 -12.76 -6.38
CA LEU A 154 16.23 -11.51 -7.05
C LEU A 154 17.43 -10.59 -7.15
N VAL A 155 17.58 -10.00 -8.33
CA VAL A 155 18.52 -8.94 -8.64
C VAL A 155 17.75 -7.81 -9.32
N ILE A 156 17.89 -6.58 -8.82
CA ILE A 156 17.39 -5.39 -9.50
C ILE A 156 18.56 -4.61 -10.08
N VAL A 157 18.45 -4.22 -11.35
CA VAL A 157 19.36 -3.31 -12.03
C VAL A 157 18.63 -1.99 -12.27
N SER A 158 19.05 -0.94 -11.56
CA SER A 158 18.51 0.40 -11.74
C SER A 158 19.14 1.06 -12.96
N GLN A 159 18.31 1.61 -13.85
CA GLN A 159 18.72 2.49 -14.93
C GLN A 159 18.36 3.94 -14.60
N PRO A 160 19.18 4.93 -15.01
CA PRO A 160 20.38 4.79 -15.84
C PRO A 160 21.67 4.48 -15.05
N THR A 161 21.62 4.47 -13.71
CA THR A 161 22.82 4.38 -12.85
C THR A 161 23.59 3.06 -12.99
N GLY A 162 22.95 2.00 -13.49
CA GLY A 162 23.50 0.65 -13.56
C GLY A 162 23.64 -0.03 -12.19
N ARG A 163 23.10 0.59 -11.12
CA ARG A 163 23.24 0.09 -9.75
C ARG A 163 22.52 -1.26 -9.62
N ARG A 164 23.24 -2.26 -9.14
CA ARG A 164 22.75 -3.62 -8.93
C ARG A 164 22.50 -3.87 -7.45
N ILE A 165 21.27 -4.26 -7.12
CA ILE A 165 20.85 -4.60 -5.75
C ILE A 165 20.44 -6.07 -5.76
N GLU A 166 20.98 -6.85 -4.83
CA GLU A 166 20.67 -8.29 -4.72
C GLU A 166 19.96 -8.56 -3.39
N TRP A 167 18.94 -9.42 -3.44
CA TRP A 167 18.23 -9.87 -2.25
C TRP A 167 18.70 -11.25 -1.80
N PRO A 168 18.53 -11.59 -0.52
CA PRO A 168 18.84 -12.93 0.00
C PRO A 168 18.05 -14.03 -0.73
N ASP A 169 18.69 -15.19 -0.89
CA ASP A 169 18.07 -16.38 -1.49
C ASP A 169 16.76 -16.72 -0.76
N THR A 170 15.63 -16.62 -1.46
CA THR A 170 14.31 -16.91 -0.90
C THR A 170 13.88 -18.31 -1.31
N LYS A 171 13.67 -19.19 -0.33
CA LYS A 171 13.04 -20.49 -0.56
C LYS A 171 11.54 -20.33 -0.39
N SER A 172 10.76 -21.02 -1.22
CA SER A 172 9.36 -21.24 -0.89
C SER A 172 9.34 -22.05 0.41
N GLU A 173 8.97 -21.41 1.52
CA GLU A 173 8.11 -22.10 2.47
C GLU A 173 6.87 -22.43 1.65
N GLY A 174 6.51 -23.71 1.58
CA GLY A 174 5.33 -24.15 0.83
C GLY A 174 4.16 -23.21 1.09
N ALA A 175 3.44 -22.85 0.03
CA ALA A 175 2.36 -21.91 0.17
C ALA A 175 1.38 -22.37 1.26
N PRO A 176 0.86 -21.47 2.11
CA PRO A 176 -0.08 -21.81 3.15
C PRO A 176 -1.44 -22.10 2.50
N PHE A 177 -1.62 -23.32 2.00
CA PHE A 177 -2.92 -23.88 1.67
C PHE A 177 -2.91 -25.40 1.86
#